data_AF-A0A8S1R8T4-F1
#
_entry.id   AF-A0A8S1R8T4-F1
#
_cell.length_a   1.000
_cell.length_b   1.000
_cell.length_c   1.000
_cell.angle_alpha   90.00
_cell.angle_beta   90.00
_cell.angle_gamma   90.00
#
_symmetry.space_group_name_H-M   'P 1'
#
loop_
_entity.id
_entity.type
_entity.pdbx_description
1 polymer ?
#
loop_
_entity_poly.entity_id
_entity_poly.type
_entity_poly.pdbx_seq_one_letter_code
_entity_poly.pdbx_strand_id
1 'polypeptide(L)'
;MNTKFIIFSLLLALAASQTYSISPCTCTQLLSEGDCTKNAGLGCSWDSTKKSCGVSTTPVTPTVTYAAYCDTFAQSDCPKAKPCTDCGNYAACAWVENKCTYFTGCTAFAKTTKEECQAISNRCITDGTHCVEIDACSTYKKQLPCDKNASGSLCYWDTTNNTCVDANTCNKLPTTFVTDKDCRDVISTCTTQTGGGCIDSGNNCSDQTLEIQCVWNKLKTQACYWDGAACKDRICDNAPTTLTTDDTCKAFRTDGTCTTKANGGCVTRTTCAAATIQAACEEIAIGMELLVLIRHVQMLLLQ
;
A
#
# COMPACT_ATOMS: atom_id res chain seq x y z
N MET A 1 -5.15 -24.68 78.68
CA MET A 1 -4.34 -24.88 77.46
C MET A 1 -5.10 -24.24 76.30
N ASN A 2 -4.52 -23.22 75.66
CA ASN A 2 -5.28 -22.22 74.90
C ASN A 2 -5.64 -22.75 73.50
N THR A 3 -6.92 -22.92 73.20
CA THR A 3 -7.45 -23.57 71.99
C THR A 3 -6.96 -22.91 70.69
N LYS A 4 -6.65 -21.61 70.74
CA LYS A 4 -6.04 -20.86 69.63
C LYS A 4 -4.60 -21.31 69.29
N PHE A 5 -3.84 -21.75 70.30
CA PHE A 5 -2.46 -22.24 70.10
C PHE A 5 -2.44 -23.62 69.42
N ILE A 6 -3.45 -24.46 69.69
CA ILE A 6 -3.61 -25.77 69.04
C ILE A 6 -3.99 -25.58 67.56
N ILE A 7 -4.90 -24.65 67.26
CA ILE A 7 -5.30 -24.34 65.87
C ILE A 7 -4.14 -23.75 65.07
N PHE A 8 -3.35 -22.85 65.67
CA PHE A 8 -2.17 -22.27 65.00
C PHE A 8 -1.06 -23.31 64.76
N SER A 9 -0.87 -24.23 65.71
CA SER A 9 0.09 -25.33 65.55
C SER A 9 -0.36 -26.35 64.49
N LEU A 10 -1.68 -26.60 64.36
CA LEU A 10 -2.23 -27.46 63.29
C LEU A 10 -2.08 -26.82 61.91
N LEU A 11 -2.28 -25.50 61.80
CA LEU A 11 -2.10 -24.75 60.55
C LEU A 11 -0.64 -24.73 60.09
N LEU A 12 0.33 -24.61 61.00
CA LEU A 12 1.75 -24.71 60.65
C LEU A 12 2.16 -26.13 60.20
N ALA A 13 1.59 -27.18 60.78
CA ALA A 13 1.85 -28.56 60.36
C ALA A 13 1.28 -28.89 58.96
N LEU A 14 0.15 -28.27 58.58
CA LEU A 14 -0.45 -28.38 57.25
C LEU A 14 0.34 -27.63 56.16
N ALA A 15 1.06 -26.56 56.52
CA ALA A 15 1.94 -25.85 55.58
C ALA A 15 3.27 -26.60 55.34
N ALA A 16 3.78 -27.31 56.35
CA ALA A 16 5.06 -28.02 56.26
C ALA A 16 4.99 -29.41 55.59
N SER A 17 3.80 -29.91 55.26
CA SER A 17 3.59 -31.23 54.65
C SER A 17 3.39 -31.21 53.13
N GLN A 18 3.45 -30.03 52.49
CA GLN A 18 3.32 -29.93 51.04
C GLN A 18 4.67 -30.14 50.36
N THR A 19 5.00 -31.40 50.10
CA THR A 19 6.05 -31.74 49.14
C THR A 19 5.53 -31.45 47.74
N TYR A 20 5.89 -30.31 47.17
CA TYR A 20 5.61 -30.01 45.77
C TYR A 20 6.64 -30.75 44.90
N SER A 21 6.15 -31.60 43.99
CA SER A 21 7.00 -32.15 42.95
C SER A 21 7.36 -31.02 41.97
N ILE A 22 8.64 -30.81 41.74
CA ILE A 22 9.19 -29.91 40.70
C ILE A 22 9.23 -30.59 39.32
N SER A 23 8.68 -31.81 39.17
CA SER A 23 8.53 -32.43 37.86
C SER A 23 7.30 -31.88 37.14
N PRO A 24 7.39 -31.53 35.84
CA PRO A 24 6.22 -31.12 35.07
C PRO A 24 5.16 -32.22 35.08
N CYS A 25 3.90 -31.84 35.28
CA CYS A 25 2.77 -32.77 35.29
C CYS A 25 2.59 -33.40 33.91
N THR A 26 2.39 -34.71 33.87
CA THR A 26 1.94 -35.43 32.67
C THR A 26 0.44 -35.25 32.48
N CYS A 27 -0.08 -35.35 31.25
CA CYS A 27 -1.51 -35.12 30.98
C CYS A 27 -2.43 -36.02 31.83
N THR A 28 -2.02 -37.26 32.13
CA THR A 28 -2.78 -38.19 32.95
C THR A 28 -2.87 -37.80 34.43
N GLN A 29 -2.01 -36.89 34.89
CA GLN A 29 -2.02 -36.36 36.25
C GLN A 29 -2.95 -35.13 36.39
N LEU A 30 -3.47 -34.59 35.28
CA LEU A 30 -4.40 -33.46 35.28
C LEU A 30 -5.84 -33.97 35.44
N LEU A 31 -6.39 -33.83 36.64
CA LEU A 31 -7.71 -34.37 36.99
C LEU A 31 -8.87 -33.41 36.73
N SER A 32 -8.58 -32.16 36.31
CA SER A 32 -9.58 -31.15 36.03
C SER A 32 -9.55 -30.71 34.55
N GLU A 33 -10.72 -30.38 34.01
CA GLU A 33 -10.87 -29.87 32.65
C GLU A 33 -10.12 -28.54 32.46
N GLY A 34 -10.18 -27.66 33.45
CA GLY A 34 -9.50 -26.37 33.42
C GLY A 34 -7.99 -26.49 33.39
N ASP A 35 -7.42 -27.46 34.12
CA ASP A 35 -5.97 -27.68 34.10
C ASP A 35 -5.53 -28.41 32.83
N CYS A 36 -6.34 -29.34 32.34
CA CYS A 36 -6.06 -30.05 31.08
C CYS A 36 -6.04 -29.10 29.88
N THR A 37 -7.02 -28.21 29.78
CA THR A 37 -7.15 -27.24 28.67
C THR A 37 -6.04 -26.17 28.69
N LYS A 38 -5.61 -25.71 29.87
CA LYS A 38 -4.45 -24.79 29.99
C LYS A 38 -3.13 -25.41 29.54
N ASN A 39 -3.02 -26.73 29.54
CA ASN A 39 -1.84 -27.48 29.13
C ASN A 39 -1.96 -28.07 27.71
N ALA A 40 -2.84 -27.52 26.87
CA ALA A 40 -2.97 -27.92 25.47
C ALA A 40 -1.63 -27.80 24.69
N GLY A 41 -0.77 -26.85 25.05
CA GLY A 41 0.56 -26.69 24.46
C GLY A 41 1.54 -27.85 24.73
N LEU A 42 1.24 -28.72 25.71
CA LEU A 42 1.97 -29.96 26.00
C LEU A 42 1.35 -31.18 25.31
N GLY A 43 0.34 -30.99 24.44
CA GLY A 43 -0.36 -32.06 23.76
C GLY A 43 -1.46 -32.74 24.59
N CYS A 44 -1.90 -32.12 25.69
CA CYS A 44 -2.99 -32.64 26.52
C CYS A 44 -4.37 -32.28 25.95
N SER A 45 -5.32 -33.22 26.03
CA SER A 45 -6.71 -33.01 25.63
C SER A 45 -7.68 -33.65 26.64
N TRP A 46 -8.79 -32.96 26.90
CA TRP A 46 -9.80 -33.41 27.85
C TRP A 46 -10.82 -34.32 27.15
N ASP A 47 -10.95 -35.55 27.63
CA ASP A 47 -12.01 -36.46 27.19
C ASP A 47 -13.25 -36.20 28.07
N SER A 48 -14.21 -35.45 27.56
CA SER A 48 -15.44 -35.09 28.27
C SER A 48 -16.35 -36.30 28.55
N THR A 49 -16.16 -37.41 27.81
CA THR A 49 -16.93 -38.64 27.99
C THR A 49 -16.33 -39.48 29.12
N LYS A 50 -15.00 -39.57 29.19
CA LYS A 50 -14.28 -40.30 30.25
C LYS A 50 -13.97 -39.44 31.48
N LYS A 51 -14.22 -38.13 31.40
CA LYS A 51 -13.86 -37.12 32.43
C LYS A 51 -12.39 -37.23 32.85
N SER A 52 -11.52 -37.39 31.87
CA SER A 52 -10.10 -37.64 32.08
C SER A 52 -9.26 -36.87 31.08
N CYS A 53 -8.13 -36.32 31.53
CA CYS A 53 -7.14 -35.73 30.65
C CYS A 53 -6.19 -36.82 30.11
N GLY A 54 -5.91 -36.77 28.81
CA GLY A 54 -5.02 -37.70 28.14
C GLY A 54 -4.13 -37.01 27.12
N VAL A 55 -3.12 -37.73 26.63
CA VAL A 55 -2.33 -37.28 25.48
C VAL A 55 -3.21 -37.35 24.24
N SER A 56 -3.26 -36.26 23.47
CA SER A 56 -4.05 -36.21 22.24
C SER A 56 -3.57 -37.26 21.23
N THR A 57 -4.49 -38.05 20.69
CA THR A 57 -4.23 -39.08 19.66
C THR A 57 -4.48 -38.60 18.24
N THR A 58 -5.12 -37.43 18.08
CA THR A 58 -5.01 -36.64 16.86
C THR A 58 -3.60 -36.07 16.79
N PRO A 59 -2.94 -36.03 15.61
CA PRO A 59 -1.70 -35.32 15.44
C PRO A 59 -1.97 -33.87 15.85
N VAL A 60 -1.52 -33.48 17.04
CA VAL A 60 -1.15 -32.09 17.25
C VAL A 60 -0.14 -31.84 16.15
N THR A 61 -0.51 -31.01 15.17
CA THR A 61 0.46 -30.37 14.28
C THR A 61 1.63 -30.01 15.19
N PRO A 62 2.84 -30.56 14.94
CA PRO A 62 3.93 -30.42 15.88
C PRO A 62 4.01 -28.96 16.24
N THR A 63 4.17 -28.64 17.53
CA THR A 63 4.48 -27.29 17.98
C THR A 63 5.82 -26.98 17.34
N VAL A 64 5.80 -26.54 16.08
CA VAL A 64 6.95 -26.05 15.36
C VAL A 64 7.32 -24.83 16.17
N THR A 65 8.39 -24.95 16.95
CA THR A 65 9.01 -23.77 17.51
C THR A 65 9.38 -22.93 16.31
N TYR A 66 8.68 -21.81 16.10
CA TYR A 66 8.86 -20.99 14.91
C TYR A 66 10.34 -20.58 14.71
N ALA A 67 11.11 -20.53 15.81
CA ALA A 67 12.56 -20.42 15.79
C ALA A 67 13.26 -21.56 15.02
N ALA A 68 12.93 -22.84 15.29
CA ALA A 68 13.51 -23.98 14.59
C ALA A 68 13.10 -24.06 13.10
N TYR A 69 11.91 -23.54 12.77
CA TYR A 69 11.49 -23.38 11.38
C TYR A 69 12.33 -22.35 10.64
N CYS A 70 12.45 -21.14 11.22
CA CYS A 70 13.21 -20.05 10.61
C CYS A 70 14.69 -20.41 10.44
N ASP A 71 15.28 -21.13 11.40
CA ASP A 71 16.69 -21.55 11.40
C ASP A 71 17.11 -22.39 10.17
N THR A 72 16.16 -22.89 9.37
CA THR A 72 16.43 -23.69 8.16
C THR A 72 16.65 -22.87 6.88
N PHE A 73 16.34 -21.58 6.89
CA PHE A 73 16.41 -20.74 5.68
C PHE A 73 17.74 -19.99 5.57
N ALA A 74 18.28 -19.95 4.35
CA ALA A 74 19.40 -19.09 4.00
C ALA A 74 18.96 -17.61 3.89
N GLN A 75 19.93 -16.68 3.87
CA GLN A 75 19.69 -15.24 3.83
C GLN A 75 18.71 -14.80 2.73
N SER A 76 18.83 -15.37 1.53
CA SER A 76 17.98 -15.02 0.38
C SER A 76 16.52 -15.44 0.53
N ASP A 77 16.26 -16.40 1.41
CA ASP A 77 14.99 -17.11 1.55
C ASP A 77 14.27 -16.74 2.86
N CYS A 78 15.01 -16.26 3.86
CA CYS A 78 14.51 -15.88 5.17
C CYS A 78 13.40 -14.78 5.15
N PRO A 79 13.51 -13.69 4.35
CA PRO A 79 12.45 -12.69 4.27
C PRO A 79 11.24 -13.14 3.42
N LYS A 80 11.28 -14.33 2.81
CA LYS A 80 10.28 -14.79 1.82
C LYS A 80 9.45 -15.99 2.29
N ALA A 81 9.79 -16.60 3.42
CA ALA A 81 9.07 -17.77 3.93
C ALA A 81 7.84 -17.34 4.76
N LYS A 82 6.64 -17.73 4.30
CA LYS A 82 5.38 -17.64 5.04
C LYS A 82 5.09 -19.00 5.71
N PRO A 83 5.39 -19.23 6.99
CA PRO A 83 5.03 -20.47 7.69
C PRO A 83 3.52 -20.65 7.92
N CYS A 84 2.72 -19.65 7.59
CA CYS A 84 1.31 -19.60 7.93
C CYS A 84 0.50 -19.13 6.72
N THR A 85 -0.58 -19.85 6.45
CA THR A 85 -1.55 -19.56 5.39
C THR A 85 -2.30 -18.25 5.63
N ASP A 86 -2.42 -17.82 6.90
CA ASP A 86 -3.18 -16.63 7.31
C ASP A 86 -2.32 -15.42 7.71
N CYS A 87 -0.99 -15.48 7.51
CA CYS A 87 -0.09 -14.37 7.83
C CYS A 87 -0.09 -13.25 6.77
N GLY A 88 -1.11 -13.17 5.91
CA GLY A 88 -1.25 -12.12 4.90
C GLY A 88 -0.02 -11.98 3.99
N ASN A 89 0.38 -10.75 3.68
CA ASN A 89 1.56 -10.41 2.87
C ASN A 89 2.88 -10.35 3.69
N TYR A 90 2.93 -10.98 4.86
CA TYR A 90 4.00 -10.77 5.84
C TYR A 90 4.89 -12.02 5.99
N ALA A 91 6.19 -11.79 6.17
CA ALA A 91 7.16 -12.84 6.49
C ALA A 91 7.16 -13.08 8.02
N ALA A 92 7.13 -14.34 8.45
CA ALA A 92 7.19 -14.67 9.88
C ALA A 92 8.62 -14.88 10.40
N CYS A 93 9.61 -14.85 9.51
CA CYS A 93 11.03 -14.96 9.83
C CYS A 93 11.77 -13.69 9.43
N ALA A 94 12.80 -13.34 10.19
CA ALA A 94 13.65 -12.18 9.97
C ALA A 94 15.14 -12.58 10.00
N TRP A 95 15.92 -12.03 9.07
CA TRP A 95 17.37 -12.28 9.00
C TRP A 95 18.13 -11.32 9.92
N VAL A 96 18.83 -11.88 10.91
CA VAL A 96 19.48 -11.14 11.99
C VAL A 96 20.82 -11.80 12.28
N GLU A 97 21.92 -11.03 12.26
CA GLU A 97 23.27 -11.54 12.63
C GLU A 97 23.67 -12.85 11.93
N ASN A 98 23.42 -12.95 10.62
CA ASN A 98 23.68 -14.16 9.80
C ASN A 98 22.86 -15.40 10.16
N LYS A 99 21.73 -15.23 10.86
CA LYS A 99 20.79 -16.31 11.18
C LYS A 99 19.35 -15.88 10.86
N CYS A 100 18.55 -16.81 10.36
CA CYS A 100 17.13 -16.58 10.16
C CYS A 100 16.36 -16.93 11.44
N THR A 101 15.68 -15.96 12.03
CA THR A 101 15.02 -16.12 13.35
C THR A 101 13.54 -15.81 13.27
N TYR A 102 12.78 -16.25 14.27
CA TYR A 102 11.36 -15.92 14.37
C TYR A 102 11.16 -14.42 14.62
N PHE A 103 10.34 -13.79 13.78
CA PHE A 103 10.02 -12.37 13.94
C PHE A 103 9.01 -12.19 15.09
N THR A 104 9.48 -11.63 16.20
CA THR A 104 8.65 -11.35 17.39
C THR A 104 8.05 -9.93 17.39
N GLY A 105 8.56 -9.04 16.53
CA GLY A 105 8.11 -7.65 16.38
C GLY A 105 9.26 -6.72 16.01
N CYS A 106 8.94 -5.53 15.50
CA CYS A 106 9.96 -4.58 15.05
C CYS A 106 10.88 -4.08 16.17
N THR A 107 10.36 -3.91 17.39
CA THR A 107 11.09 -3.28 18.51
C THR A 107 12.28 -4.10 19.02
N ALA A 108 12.39 -5.37 18.63
CA ALA A 108 13.55 -6.21 18.93
C ALA A 108 14.81 -5.77 18.16
N PHE A 109 14.69 -4.93 17.13
CA PHE A 109 15.77 -4.60 16.22
C PHE A 109 16.23 -3.14 16.40
N ALA A 110 17.44 -2.95 16.91
CA ALA A 110 18.07 -1.64 17.07
C ALA A 110 18.68 -1.16 15.74
N LYS A 111 17.84 -0.78 14.78
CA LYS A 111 18.24 -0.18 13.49
C LYS A 111 17.81 1.27 13.42
N THR A 112 18.63 2.08 12.77
CA THR A 112 18.43 3.53 12.72
C THR A 112 17.93 4.01 11.36
N THR A 113 18.03 3.19 10.32
CA THR A 113 17.59 3.54 8.95
C THR A 113 16.32 2.79 8.54
N LYS A 114 15.54 3.39 7.64
CA LYS A 114 14.30 2.80 7.11
C LYS A 114 14.63 1.54 6.31
N GLU A 115 15.69 1.58 5.53
CA GLU A 115 16.15 0.51 4.65
C GLU A 115 16.52 -0.74 5.46
N GLU A 116 17.23 -0.58 6.58
CA GLU A 116 17.55 -1.69 7.47
C GLU A 116 16.30 -2.28 8.15
N CYS A 117 15.38 -1.44 8.63
CA CYS A 117 14.12 -1.94 9.20
C CYS A 117 13.26 -2.67 8.16
N GLN A 118 13.17 -2.13 6.94
CA GLN A 118 12.41 -2.74 5.85
C GLN A 118 13.06 -4.02 5.31
N ALA A 119 14.39 -4.14 5.39
CA ALA A 119 15.11 -5.38 5.08
C ALA A 119 14.80 -6.51 6.08
N ILE A 120 14.48 -6.16 7.34
CA ILE A 120 14.03 -7.11 8.36
C ILE A 120 12.59 -7.52 8.10
N SER A 121 11.71 -6.53 7.92
CA SER A 121 10.30 -6.76 7.61
C SER A 121 9.69 -5.51 6.98
N ASN A 122 8.86 -5.70 5.95
CA ASN A 122 8.13 -4.61 5.30
C ASN A 122 7.14 -3.89 6.25
N ARG A 123 6.86 -4.47 7.42
CA ARG A 123 6.05 -3.88 8.49
C ARG A 123 6.82 -2.93 9.40
N CYS A 124 8.13 -2.81 9.26
CA CYS A 124 8.95 -2.08 10.21
C CYS A 124 9.44 -0.74 9.67
N ILE A 125 9.32 0.30 10.47
CA ILE A 125 9.90 1.62 10.19
C ILE A 125 10.81 2.04 11.35
N THR A 126 11.84 2.85 11.11
CA THR A 126 12.77 3.28 12.17
C THR A 126 12.20 4.43 13.00
N ASP A 127 12.40 4.38 14.31
CA ASP A 127 12.17 5.49 15.23
C ASP A 127 13.44 6.33 15.53
N GLY A 128 14.54 5.98 14.86
CA GLY A 128 15.87 6.56 15.00
C GLY A 128 16.77 5.80 15.98
N THR A 129 16.23 4.81 16.69
CA THR A 129 16.99 3.97 17.63
C THR A 129 16.64 2.49 17.46
N HIS A 130 15.36 2.18 17.30
CA HIS A 130 14.83 0.85 17.04
C HIS A 130 13.87 0.89 15.86
N CYS A 131 13.66 -0.26 15.24
CA CYS A 131 12.51 -0.44 14.39
C CYS A 131 11.24 -0.45 15.24
N VAL A 132 10.16 0.10 14.70
CA VAL A 132 8.81 0.11 15.25
C VAL A 132 7.85 -0.36 14.18
N GLU A 133 6.69 -0.85 14.59
CA GLU A 133 5.66 -1.30 13.65
C GLU A 133 5.11 -0.11 12.85
N ILE A 134 4.83 -0.35 11.57
CA ILE A 134 4.01 0.54 10.76
C ILE A 134 2.56 0.37 11.23
N ASP A 135 1.97 1.46 11.71
CA ASP A 135 0.64 1.50 12.30
C ASP A 135 -0.05 2.83 11.95
N ALA A 136 -1.22 3.13 12.52
CA ALA A 136 -1.91 4.40 12.31
C ALA A 136 -0.98 5.59 12.61
N CYS A 137 -1.05 6.64 11.79
CA CYS A 137 -0.13 7.79 11.89
C CYS A 137 -0.11 8.39 13.32
N SER A 138 -1.27 8.46 13.98
CA SER A 138 -1.41 8.99 15.36
C SER A 138 -0.67 8.21 16.45
N THR A 139 -0.26 6.98 16.17
CA THR A 139 0.52 6.15 17.10
C THR A 139 1.98 6.59 17.17
N TYR A 140 2.52 7.16 16.08
CA TYR A 140 3.91 7.58 16.00
C TYR A 140 4.19 8.78 16.91
N LYS A 141 5.19 8.63 17.76
CA LYS A 141 5.60 9.66 18.75
C LYS A 141 6.83 10.46 18.34
N LYS A 142 7.42 10.12 17.19
CA LYS A 142 8.62 10.76 16.63
C LYS A 142 8.37 11.09 15.17
N GLN A 143 9.09 12.07 14.66
CA GLN A 143 9.00 12.49 13.26
C GLN A 143 9.47 11.41 12.29
N LEU A 144 10.57 10.72 12.61
CA LEU A 144 11.19 9.75 11.70
C LEU A 144 10.25 8.60 11.25
N PRO A 145 9.45 7.97 12.13
CA PRO A 145 8.50 6.95 11.71
C PRO A 145 7.21 7.49 11.06
N CYS A 146 7.02 8.83 11.04
CA CYS A 146 5.83 9.48 10.48
C CYS A 146 5.92 9.54 8.94
N ASP A 147 5.83 8.38 8.29
CA ASP A 147 5.97 8.21 6.83
C ASP A 147 4.65 7.74 6.20
N LYS A 148 4.15 6.60 6.67
CA LYS A 148 2.91 5.99 6.18
C LYS A 148 2.25 5.12 7.24
N ASN A 149 0.96 4.86 7.07
CA ASN A 149 0.22 3.95 7.92
C ASN A 149 0.18 2.52 7.36
N ALA A 150 -0.42 1.59 8.11
CA ALA A 150 -0.54 0.18 7.74
C ALA A 150 -1.28 -0.07 6.41
N SER A 151 -2.14 0.87 5.97
CA SER A 151 -2.83 0.83 4.69
C SER A 151 -1.98 1.39 3.53
N GLY A 152 -0.80 1.92 3.81
CA GLY A 152 0.08 2.57 2.84
C GLY A 152 -0.24 4.05 2.58
N SER A 153 -1.24 4.63 3.25
CA SER A 153 -1.52 6.06 3.14
C SER A 153 -0.45 6.88 3.85
N LEU A 154 -0.11 8.04 3.29
CA LEU A 154 0.95 8.90 3.81
C LEU A 154 0.57 9.55 5.14
N CYS A 155 1.58 9.72 5.99
CA CYS A 155 1.49 10.48 7.22
C CYS A 155 2.18 11.85 7.07
N TYR A 156 1.81 12.78 7.94
CA TYR A 156 2.38 14.12 8.03
C TYR A 156 2.75 14.43 9.47
N TRP A 157 3.98 14.92 9.68
CA TRP A 157 4.44 15.38 10.97
C TRP A 157 4.03 16.83 11.19
N ASP A 158 3.09 17.06 12.10
CA ASP A 158 2.68 18.39 12.51
C ASP A 158 3.71 18.96 13.51
N THR A 159 4.60 19.82 13.02
CA THR A 159 5.63 20.49 13.83
C THR A 159 5.05 21.44 14.88
N THR A 160 3.82 21.90 14.70
CA THR A 160 3.16 22.79 15.67
C THR A 160 2.75 22.00 16.91
N ASN A 161 2.17 20.82 16.69
CA ASN A 161 1.66 19.97 17.76
C ASN A 161 2.66 18.88 18.20
N ASN A 162 3.77 18.69 17.48
CA ASN A 162 4.71 17.58 17.64
C ASN A 162 4.02 16.22 17.61
N THR A 163 3.08 16.06 16.68
CA THR A 163 2.30 14.83 16.50
C THR A 163 2.33 14.40 15.05
N CYS A 164 2.22 13.10 14.83
CA CYS A 164 2.02 12.55 13.51
C CYS A 164 0.53 12.37 13.24
N VAL A 165 0.08 12.80 12.06
CA VAL A 165 -1.33 12.72 11.62
C VAL A 165 -1.41 12.18 10.20
N ASP A 166 -2.60 11.77 9.76
CA ASP A 166 -2.79 11.40 8.35
C ASP A 166 -2.59 12.62 7.43
N ALA A 167 -1.91 12.41 6.30
CA ALA A 167 -1.71 13.41 5.26
C ALA A 167 -2.95 13.52 4.36
N ASN A 168 -4.06 14.00 4.93
CA ASN A 168 -5.38 14.02 4.28
C ASN A 168 -5.72 15.30 3.52
N THR A 169 -4.81 16.27 3.47
CA THR A 169 -4.97 17.54 2.74
C THR A 169 -3.73 17.79 1.87
N CYS A 170 -3.89 18.53 0.77
CA CYS A 170 -2.81 18.74 -0.19
C CYS A 170 -1.53 19.29 0.45
N ASN A 171 -1.68 20.27 1.34
CA ASN A 171 -0.56 20.92 2.02
C ASN A 171 0.20 20.03 3.02
N LYS A 172 -0.30 18.81 3.28
CA LYS A 172 0.34 17.81 4.14
C LYS A 172 1.08 16.73 3.34
N LEU A 173 1.02 16.78 2.01
CA LEU A 173 1.74 15.83 1.15
C LEU A 173 3.24 16.18 1.07
N PRO A 174 4.11 15.19 0.75
CA PRO A 174 5.56 15.37 0.78
C PRO A 174 6.05 16.48 -0.13
N THR A 175 7.01 17.27 0.36
CA THR A 175 7.68 18.31 -0.44
C THR A 175 8.54 17.75 -1.57
N THR A 176 8.85 16.46 -1.54
CA THR A 176 9.54 15.74 -2.63
C THR A 176 8.66 15.55 -3.86
N PHE A 177 7.34 15.79 -3.76
CA PHE A 177 6.44 15.73 -4.89
C PHE A 177 6.62 17.01 -5.73
N VAL A 178 7.04 16.84 -6.98
CA VAL A 178 7.42 17.96 -7.86
C VAL A 178 6.61 17.99 -9.16
N THR A 179 5.71 17.02 -9.35
CA THR A 179 4.82 16.96 -10.51
C THR A 179 3.36 16.94 -10.09
N ASP A 180 2.48 17.41 -10.97
CA ASP A 180 1.02 17.31 -10.81
C ASP A 180 0.58 15.86 -10.55
N LYS A 181 1.21 14.90 -11.24
CA LYS A 181 0.95 13.47 -11.09
C LYS A 181 1.25 12.98 -9.67
N ASP A 182 2.39 13.34 -9.09
CA ASP A 182 2.78 12.90 -7.74
C ASP A 182 1.69 13.29 -6.71
N CYS A 183 1.18 14.52 -6.82
CA CYS A 183 0.11 15.02 -5.96
C CYS A 183 -1.23 14.35 -6.23
N ARG A 184 -1.64 14.27 -7.50
CA ARG A 184 -2.97 13.80 -7.91
C ARG A 184 -3.17 12.29 -7.82
N ASP A 185 -2.09 11.52 -7.80
CA ASP A 185 -2.14 10.08 -7.57
C ASP A 185 -2.46 9.77 -6.10
N VAL A 186 -2.11 10.67 -5.17
CA VAL A 186 -2.45 10.51 -3.74
C VAL A 186 -3.78 11.17 -3.40
N ILE A 187 -3.99 12.43 -3.80
CA ILE A 187 -5.25 13.15 -3.58
C ILE A 187 -5.65 13.83 -4.89
N SER A 188 -6.74 13.35 -5.51
CA SER A 188 -7.14 13.70 -6.88
C SER A 188 -7.39 15.19 -7.13
N THR A 189 -7.75 15.93 -6.09
CA THR A 189 -8.04 17.37 -6.12
C THR A 189 -6.83 18.27 -5.89
N CYS A 190 -5.64 17.71 -5.66
CA CYS A 190 -4.41 18.47 -5.47
C CYS A 190 -3.68 18.73 -6.80
N THR A 191 -2.68 19.60 -6.76
CA THR A 191 -1.69 19.80 -7.81
C THR A 191 -0.35 20.18 -7.16
N THR A 192 0.72 20.25 -7.94
CA THR A 192 2.05 20.63 -7.44
C THR A 192 2.18 22.15 -7.24
N GLN A 193 3.25 22.58 -6.57
CA GLN A 193 3.57 23.99 -6.36
C GLN A 193 5.08 24.25 -6.53
N THR A 194 5.44 25.53 -6.67
CA THR A 194 6.84 25.94 -6.75
C THR A 194 7.63 25.50 -5.52
N GLY A 195 8.79 24.89 -5.73
CA GLY A 195 9.64 24.38 -4.66
C GLY A 195 9.26 23.01 -4.11
N GLY A 196 8.23 22.37 -4.70
CA GLY A 196 7.77 21.03 -4.33
C GLY A 196 6.65 21.04 -3.29
N GLY A 197 6.06 19.87 -3.08
CA GLY A 197 4.84 19.70 -2.31
C GLY A 197 3.59 19.91 -3.15
N CYS A 198 2.45 19.86 -2.46
CA CYS A 198 1.15 19.91 -3.10
C CYS A 198 0.26 21.00 -2.50
N ILE A 199 -0.62 21.53 -3.35
CA ILE A 199 -1.65 22.51 -3.01
C ILE A 199 -2.98 22.09 -3.65
N ASP A 200 -4.09 22.67 -3.19
CA ASP A 200 -5.38 22.47 -3.86
C ASP A 200 -5.34 22.95 -5.31
N SER A 201 -5.81 22.11 -6.23
CA SER A 201 -5.99 22.49 -7.63
C SER A 201 -7.12 23.51 -7.76
N GLY A 202 -6.93 24.51 -8.62
CA GLY A 202 -8.00 25.40 -9.08
C GLY A 202 -9.12 24.65 -9.81
N ASN A 203 -10.35 25.19 -9.75
CA ASN A 203 -11.56 24.54 -10.27
C ASN A 203 -11.55 24.43 -11.80
N ASN A 204 -10.96 25.42 -12.47
CA ASN A 204 -10.83 25.52 -13.92
C ASN A 204 -9.36 25.54 -14.34
N CYS A 205 -9.07 25.38 -15.63
CA CYS A 205 -7.70 25.55 -16.13
C CYS A 205 -7.19 26.99 -15.93
N SER A 206 -8.07 28.00 -16.11
CA SER A 206 -7.73 29.41 -15.90
C SER A 206 -7.33 29.75 -14.46
N ASP A 207 -7.68 28.89 -13.50
CA ASP A 207 -7.36 29.10 -12.08
C ASP A 207 -5.94 28.60 -11.74
N GLN A 208 -5.29 27.85 -12.64
CA GLN A 208 -3.91 27.41 -12.47
C GLN A 208 -2.96 28.55 -12.86
N THR A 209 -2.17 29.01 -11.90
CA THR A 209 -1.30 30.17 -12.10
C THR A 209 0.12 29.78 -12.50
N LEU A 210 0.49 28.51 -12.36
CA LEU A 210 1.81 27.99 -12.70
C LEU A 210 1.73 26.99 -13.85
N GLU A 211 2.72 27.02 -14.75
CA GLU A 211 2.83 26.07 -15.86
C GLU A 211 2.85 24.61 -15.39
N ILE A 212 3.56 24.32 -14.30
CA ILE A 212 3.66 22.98 -13.69
C ILE A 212 2.33 22.43 -13.17
N GLN A 213 1.32 23.30 -12.96
CA GLN A 213 -0.03 22.93 -12.54
C GLN A 213 -0.96 22.68 -13.73
N CYS A 214 -0.57 23.14 -14.92
CA CYS A 214 -1.45 23.25 -16.08
C CYS A 214 -1.62 21.93 -16.84
N VAL A 215 -2.20 20.94 -16.15
CA VAL A 215 -2.40 19.57 -16.68
C VAL A 215 -3.88 19.23 -16.76
N TRP A 216 -4.63 19.45 -15.67
CA TRP A 216 -6.07 19.20 -15.56
C TRP A 216 -6.73 20.22 -14.65
N ASN A 217 -8.02 20.45 -14.85
CA ASN A 217 -8.84 21.12 -13.85
C ASN A 217 -9.02 20.24 -12.59
N LYS A 218 -9.58 20.80 -11.50
CA LYS A 218 -9.69 20.09 -10.20
C LYS A 218 -10.32 18.71 -10.28
N LEU A 219 -11.37 18.56 -11.09
CA LEU A 219 -12.15 17.32 -11.20
C LEU A 219 -11.64 16.37 -12.29
N LYS A 220 -10.53 16.70 -12.97
CA LYS A 220 -10.00 15.94 -14.12
C LYS A 220 -11.03 15.74 -15.25
N THR A 221 -11.95 16.69 -15.41
CA THR A 221 -12.96 16.66 -16.49
C THR A 221 -12.52 17.45 -17.72
N GLN A 222 -11.56 18.36 -17.57
CA GLN A 222 -11.00 19.16 -18.65
C GLN A 222 -9.46 19.16 -18.57
N ALA A 223 -8.81 18.71 -19.64
CA ALA A 223 -7.37 18.80 -19.78
C ALA A 223 -6.96 20.26 -19.98
N CYS A 224 -5.81 20.64 -19.47
CA CYS A 224 -5.29 21.99 -19.62
C CYS A 224 -4.05 22.01 -20.51
N TYR A 225 -3.72 23.19 -21.04
CA TYR A 225 -2.43 23.44 -21.68
C TYR A 225 -1.96 24.84 -21.36
N TRP A 226 -0.65 24.98 -21.21
CA TRP A 226 -0.01 26.28 -21.01
C TRP A 226 0.27 26.91 -22.38
N ASP A 227 -0.17 28.16 -22.57
CA ASP A 227 0.02 28.87 -23.84
C ASP A 227 1.28 29.76 -23.87
N GLY A 228 2.11 29.69 -22.83
CA GLY A 228 3.28 30.56 -22.62
C GLY A 228 3.01 31.75 -21.70
N ALA A 229 1.74 32.06 -21.40
CA ALA A 229 1.35 33.17 -20.51
C ALA A 229 0.36 32.74 -19.42
N ALA A 230 -0.61 31.89 -19.77
CA ALA A 230 -1.65 31.44 -18.86
C ALA A 230 -2.04 29.99 -19.14
N CYS A 231 -2.63 29.36 -18.13
CA CYS A 231 -3.22 28.05 -18.29
C CYS A 231 -4.62 28.16 -18.91
N LYS A 232 -4.86 27.37 -19.96
CA LYS A 232 -6.10 27.39 -20.73
C LYS A 232 -6.67 25.99 -20.87
N ASP A 233 -7.98 25.91 -21.08
CA ASP A 233 -8.62 24.66 -21.46
C ASP A 233 -7.99 24.15 -22.76
N ARG A 234 -7.60 22.90 -22.81
CA ARG A 234 -7.04 22.26 -24.01
C ARG A 234 -8.16 21.90 -24.97
N ILE A 235 -8.63 22.87 -25.76
CA ILE A 235 -9.70 22.71 -26.76
C ILE A 235 -9.17 23.02 -28.16
N CYS A 236 -9.76 22.45 -29.20
CA CYS A 236 -9.23 22.61 -30.56
C CYS A 236 -9.12 24.08 -30.97
N ASP A 237 -10.08 24.91 -30.56
CA ASP A 237 -10.21 26.30 -31.02
C ASP A 237 -9.10 27.23 -30.53
N ASN A 238 -8.45 26.92 -29.40
CA ASN A 238 -7.33 27.70 -28.87
C ASN A 238 -5.96 27.02 -29.08
N ALA A 239 -5.92 25.93 -29.85
CA ALA A 239 -4.68 25.26 -30.16
C ALA A 239 -3.67 26.20 -30.87
N PRO A 240 -2.36 26.13 -30.55
CA PRO A 240 -1.36 27.03 -31.11
C PRO A 240 -1.32 27.02 -32.64
N THR A 241 -1.12 28.19 -33.25
CA THR A 241 -1.00 28.31 -34.72
C THR A 241 0.24 27.61 -35.29
N THR A 242 1.21 27.25 -34.44
CA THR A 242 2.36 26.43 -34.79
C THR A 242 1.98 24.98 -35.15
N LEU A 243 0.79 24.52 -34.77
CA LEU A 243 0.27 23.21 -35.17
C LEU A 243 -0.28 23.31 -36.59
N THR A 244 0.43 22.72 -37.56
CA THR A 244 0.17 22.88 -39.00
C THR A 244 -0.19 21.58 -39.71
N THR A 245 -0.28 20.47 -38.97
CA THR A 245 -0.60 19.14 -39.51
C THR A 245 -1.74 18.50 -38.71
N ASP A 246 -2.53 17.61 -39.34
CA ASP A 246 -3.63 16.94 -38.64
C ASP A 246 -3.12 16.10 -37.48
N ASP A 247 -2.03 15.34 -37.68
CA ASP A 247 -1.39 14.54 -36.63
C ASP A 247 -1.05 15.37 -35.39
N THR A 248 -0.51 16.59 -35.58
CA THR A 248 -0.22 17.48 -34.45
C THR A 248 -1.49 17.98 -33.75
N CYS A 249 -2.58 18.23 -34.49
CA CYS A 249 -3.87 18.62 -33.92
C CYS A 249 -4.55 17.46 -33.18
N LYS A 250 -4.50 16.26 -33.73
CA LYS A 250 -4.96 15.03 -33.07
C LYS A 250 -4.16 14.72 -31.81
N ALA A 251 -2.85 14.95 -31.82
CA ALA A 251 -2.04 14.79 -30.63
C ALA A 251 -2.37 15.86 -29.56
N PHE A 252 -2.82 17.05 -29.99
CA PHE A 252 -3.17 18.13 -29.06
C PHE A 252 -4.35 17.76 -28.15
N ARG A 253 -5.36 17.04 -28.66
CA ARG A 253 -6.41 16.40 -27.85
C ARG A 253 -6.43 14.89 -28.06
N THR A 254 -6.15 14.13 -27.01
CA THR A 254 -6.05 12.66 -27.05
C THR A 254 -7.33 11.92 -27.47
N ASP A 255 -8.49 12.59 -27.49
CA ASP A 255 -9.73 12.04 -28.04
C ASP A 255 -9.77 12.05 -29.57
N GLY A 256 -8.77 12.63 -30.24
CA GLY A 256 -8.65 12.68 -31.70
C GLY A 256 -9.75 13.51 -32.36
N THR A 257 -10.39 14.42 -31.63
CA THR A 257 -11.50 15.25 -32.14
C THR A 257 -11.04 16.53 -32.85
N CYS A 258 -9.75 16.86 -32.81
CA CYS A 258 -9.22 18.04 -33.50
C CYS A 258 -8.73 17.71 -34.91
N THR A 259 -8.82 18.69 -35.79
CA THR A 259 -8.22 18.68 -37.14
C THR A 259 -7.52 20.02 -37.41
N THR A 260 -6.53 20.01 -38.31
CA THR A 260 -5.81 21.24 -38.68
C THR A 260 -6.63 22.15 -39.59
N LYS A 261 -6.35 23.47 -39.59
CA LYS A 261 -7.05 24.46 -40.42
C LYS A 261 -6.07 25.35 -41.21
N ALA A 262 -6.60 26.07 -42.19
CA ALA A 262 -5.81 27.02 -42.97
C ALA A 262 -5.10 28.04 -42.06
N ASN A 263 -3.82 28.31 -42.37
CA ASN A 263 -2.93 29.20 -41.60
C ASN A 263 -2.53 28.70 -40.19
N GLY A 264 -2.72 27.40 -39.92
CA GLY A 264 -2.29 26.77 -38.67
C GLY A 264 -3.31 26.85 -37.54
N GLY A 265 -3.03 26.11 -36.48
CA GLY A 265 -3.94 25.86 -35.37
C GLY A 265 -4.93 24.73 -35.69
N CYS A 266 -5.82 24.50 -34.74
CA CYS A 266 -6.79 23.42 -34.83
C CYS A 266 -8.23 23.94 -34.80
N VAL A 267 -9.15 23.06 -35.15
CA VAL A 267 -10.60 23.21 -35.01
C VAL A 267 -11.21 21.84 -34.72
N THR A 268 -12.38 21.82 -34.09
CA THR A 268 -13.10 20.57 -33.82
C THR A 268 -13.58 19.93 -35.13
N ARG A 269 -13.28 18.66 -35.33
CA ARG A 269 -13.70 17.84 -36.47
C ARG A 269 -15.13 17.37 -36.25
N THR A 270 -16.09 18.18 -36.70
CA THR A 270 -17.53 17.87 -36.60
C THR A 270 -18.02 16.95 -37.74
N THR A 271 -17.49 17.12 -38.95
CA THR A 271 -17.85 16.36 -40.16
C THR A 271 -16.67 16.27 -41.13
N CYS A 272 -16.74 15.39 -42.15
CA CYS A 272 -15.74 15.39 -43.22
C CYS A 272 -15.65 16.73 -43.97
N ALA A 273 -16.75 17.50 -44.02
CA ALA A 273 -16.75 18.82 -44.64
C ALA A 273 -15.93 19.87 -43.85
N ALA A 274 -15.59 19.60 -42.58
CA ALA A 274 -14.73 20.46 -41.79
C ALA A 274 -13.25 20.39 -42.24
N ALA A 275 -12.86 19.37 -43.01
CA ALA A 275 -11.53 19.26 -43.62
C ALA A 275 -11.41 20.20 -44.83
N THR A 276 -11.16 21.48 -44.54
CA THR A 276 -11.09 22.55 -45.56
C THR A 276 -9.75 22.64 -46.29
N ILE A 277 -8.77 21.84 -45.87
CA ILE A 277 -7.43 21.77 -46.48
C ILE A 277 -7.00 20.31 -46.67
N GLN A 278 -6.13 20.07 -47.65
CA GLN A 278 -5.63 18.71 -47.94
C GLN A 278 -4.97 18.06 -46.72
N ALA A 279 -4.24 18.83 -45.91
CA ALA A 279 -3.59 18.32 -44.71
C ALA A 279 -4.57 17.85 -43.62
N ALA A 280 -5.84 18.29 -43.66
CA ALA A 280 -6.91 17.87 -42.75
C ALA A 280 -7.74 16.70 -43.32
N CYS A 281 -7.47 16.30 -44.56
CA CYS A 281 -8.20 15.24 -45.25
C CYS A 281 -7.55 13.90 -44.94
N GLU A 282 -8.22 13.10 -44.12
CA GLU A 282 -7.76 11.77 -43.77
C GLU A 282 -8.70 10.71 -44.30
N GLU A 283 -8.12 9.68 -44.94
CA GLU A 283 -8.88 8.49 -45.28
C GLU A 283 -9.20 7.73 -43.99
N ILE A 284 -10.49 7.65 -43.64
CA ILE A 284 -10.95 6.76 -42.58
C ILE A 284 -10.53 5.34 -42.97
N ALA A 285 -9.57 4.75 -42.24
CA ALA A 285 -9.04 3.41 -42.51
C ALA A 285 -10.10 2.28 -42.48
N ILE A 286 -11.33 2.59 -42.04
CA ILE A 286 -12.50 1.69 -42.10
C ILE A 286 -12.99 1.50 -43.55
N GLY A 287 -12.64 2.39 -44.48
CA GLY A 287 -13.04 2.32 -45.88
C GLY A 287 -12.08 1.56 -46.80
N MET A 288 -10.84 1.29 -46.37
CA MET A 288 -9.84 0.73 -47.28
C MET A 288 -10.09 -0.75 -47.58
N GLU A 289 -10.64 -1.54 -46.65
CA GLU A 289 -11.08 -2.91 -46.94
C GLU A 289 -12.30 -2.94 -47.87
N LEU A 290 -13.25 -2.01 -47.71
CA LEU A 290 -14.47 -1.98 -48.53
C LEU A 290 -14.21 -1.46 -49.95
N LEU A 291 -13.36 -0.44 -50.11
CA LEU A 291 -12.95 0.07 -51.43
C LEU A 291 -12.06 -0.91 -52.19
N VAL A 292 -11.20 -1.67 -51.50
CA VAL A 292 -10.40 -2.75 -52.11
C VAL A 292 -11.31 -3.92 -52.53
N LEU A 293 -12.33 -4.26 -51.74
CA LEU A 293 -13.36 -5.24 -52.12
C LEU A 293 -14.18 -4.77 -53.33
N ILE A 294 -14.64 -3.50 -53.34
CA ILE A 294 -15.43 -2.95 -54.47
C ILE A 294 -14.60 -2.94 -55.76
N ARG A 295 -13.31 -2.60 -55.71
CA ARG A 295 -12.41 -2.67 -56.87
C ARG A 295 -12.15 -4.10 -57.34
N HIS A 296 -12.02 -5.08 -56.43
CA HIS A 296 -11.88 -6.50 -56.80
C HIS A 296 -13.16 -7.07 -57.42
N VAL A 297 -14.33 -6.75 -56.87
CA VAL A 297 -15.64 -7.19 -57.40
C VAL A 297 -15.93 -6.56 -58.77
N GLN A 298 -15.58 -5.29 -58.99
CA GLN A 298 -15.70 -4.66 -60.31
C GLN A 298 -14.76 -5.28 -61.36
N MET A 299 -13.56 -5.71 -60.99
CA MET A 299 -12.65 -6.41 -61.91
C MET A 299 -13.13 -7.82 -62.28
N LEU A 300 -13.79 -8.53 -61.36
CA LEU A 300 -14.36 -9.86 -61.59
C LEU A 300 -15.65 -9.84 -62.43
N LEU A 301 -16.35 -8.71 -62.50
CA LEU A 301 -17.54 -8.52 -63.34
C LEU A 301 -17.22 -8.04 -64.78
N LEU A 302 -15.94 -7.80 -65.07
CA LEU A 302 -15.43 -7.34 -66.38
C LEU A 302 -14.59 -8.42 -67.10
N GLN A 303 -14.63 -9.67 -66.64
CA GLN A 303 -14.09 -10.86 -67.31
C GLN A 303 -15.23 -11.82 -67.65
#